data_AF-A0A534U7V1-F1
#
_entry.id   AF-A0A534U7V1-F1
#
_cell.length_a   1.000
_cell.length_b   1.000
_cell.length_c   1.000
_cell.angle_alpha   90.00
_cell.angle_beta   90.00
_cell.angle_gamma   90.00
#
_symmetry.space_group_name_H-M   'P 1'
#
loop_
_entity.id
_entity.type
_entity.pdbx_description
1 polymer ?
#
loop_
_entity_poly.entity_id
_entity_poly.type
_entity_poly.pdbx_seq_one_letter_code
_entity_poly.pdbx_strand_id
1 'polypeptide(L)'
;MDQKAPTPFGVDHYRPQSKFPESKATYSNLFYACNCCNRRKGPFWPSEAQLREGRFIPNPCDHIMFDHLRYRSVRVEPRGPAGNQAEKILMLNDDESVNYRELILGLIALVEEKKRQLEQTMRRIDGLLRSSTGKEDQLRNKKRETETAYTTILQHLSMLGAVD
;
A
#
# COMPACT_ATOMS: atom_id res chain seq x y z
N MET A 1 29.16 -11.45 14.90
CA MET A 1 27.91 -10.76 15.28
C MET A 1 27.06 -10.65 14.02
N ASP A 2 26.06 -11.53 13.88
CA ASP A 2 25.09 -11.46 12.78
C ASP A 2 24.20 -10.23 12.96
N GLN A 3 24.44 -9.17 12.18
CA GLN A 3 23.50 -8.07 12.03
C GLN A 3 22.39 -8.51 11.07
N LYS A 4 21.43 -9.29 11.58
CA LYS A 4 20.16 -9.50 10.87
C LYS A 4 19.45 -8.15 10.82
N ALA A 5 19.17 -7.64 9.62
CA ALA A 5 18.38 -6.42 9.47
C ALA A 5 17.08 -6.55 10.30
N PRO A 6 16.69 -5.53 11.08
CA PRO A 6 15.50 -5.60 11.91
C PRO A 6 14.29 -5.94 11.03
N THR A 7 13.50 -6.94 11.42
CA THR A 7 12.30 -7.33 10.68
C THR A 7 11.38 -6.10 10.55
N PRO A 8 10.81 -5.79 9.38
CA PRO A 8 10.00 -4.58 9.21
C PRO A 8 8.71 -4.58 10.07
N PHE A 9 8.32 -5.76 10.54
CA PHE A 9 7.12 -6.00 11.35
C PHE A 9 7.45 -6.81 12.61
N GLY A 10 6.57 -6.72 13.60
CA GLY A 10 6.63 -7.44 14.87
C GLY A 10 5.27 -7.51 15.55
N VAL A 11 5.23 -8.13 16.73
CA VAL A 11 4.00 -8.24 17.53
C VAL A 11 3.76 -6.93 18.30
N ASP A 12 2.64 -6.26 18.01
CA ASP A 12 2.07 -5.17 18.79
C ASP A 12 1.05 -5.70 19.80
N HIS A 13 0.94 -5.00 20.93
CA HIS A 13 -0.06 -5.29 21.97
C HIS A 13 -1.06 -4.15 22.01
N TYR A 14 -2.30 -4.35 21.57
CA TYR A 14 -3.29 -3.28 21.49
C TYR A 14 -3.45 -2.55 22.84
N ARG A 15 -3.68 -3.32 23.90
CA ARG A 15 -3.48 -2.93 25.30
C ARG A 15 -2.00 -3.10 25.66
N PRO A 16 -1.29 -2.01 26.04
CA PRO A 16 0.15 -2.07 26.27
C PRO A 16 0.49 -2.92 27.50
N GLN A 17 1.50 -3.79 27.37
CA GLN A 17 1.94 -4.71 28.44
C GLN A 17 2.30 -4.00 29.75
N SER A 18 2.81 -2.76 29.68
CA SER A 18 3.18 -1.98 30.87
C SER A 18 1.99 -1.56 31.72
N LYS A 19 0.77 -1.58 31.16
CA LYS A 19 -0.48 -1.24 31.87
C LYS A 19 -1.40 -2.45 32.07
N PHE A 20 -1.28 -3.46 31.20
CA PHE A 20 -2.13 -4.65 31.15
C PHE A 20 -1.28 -5.93 31.04
N PRO A 21 -0.44 -6.25 32.07
CA PRO A 21 0.47 -7.39 32.02
C PRO A 21 -0.25 -8.74 31.87
N GLU A 22 -1.46 -8.87 32.43
CA GLU A 22 -2.32 -10.05 32.30
C GLU A 22 -2.79 -10.29 30.86
N SER A 23 -2.89 -9.22 30.06
CA SER A 23 -3.31 -9.27 28.65
C SER A 23 -2.14 -9.57 27.70
N LYS A 24 -0.91 -9.76 28.20
CA LYS A 24 0.31 -9.91 27.39
C LYS A 24 0.27 -11.10 26.43
N ALA A 25 -0.30 -12.22 26.82
CA ALA A 25 -0.38 -13.43 25.98
C ALA A 25 -1.80 -13.67 25.43
N THR A 26 -2.72 -12.72 25.62
CA THR A 26 -4.09 -12.85 25.14
C THR A 26 -4.11 -12.61 23.63
N TYR A 27 -4.51 -13.61 22.85
CA TYR A 27 -4.42 -13.54 21.38
C TYR A 27 -5.17 -12.35 20.77
N SER A 28 -6.36 -12.01 21.28
CA SER A 28 -7.13 -10.84 20.82
C SER A 28 -6.48 -9.49 21.15
N ASN A 29 -5.40 -9.50 21.94
CA ASN A 29 -4.58 -8.33 22.23
C ASN A 29 -3.32 -8.26 21.35
N LEU A 30 -2.99 -9.30 20.58
CA LEU A 30 -1.77 -9.42 19.80
C LEU A 30 -2.03 -9.13 18.32
N PHE A 31 -1.28 -8.18 17.76
CA PHE A 31 -1.40 -7.77 16.36
C PHE A 31 -0.06 -7.84 15.65
N TYR A 32 -0.07 -8.18 14.38
CA TYR A 32 1.11 -8.04 13.54
C TYR A 32 1.13 -6.64 12.94
N ALA A 33 2.13 -5.84 13.29
CA ALA A 33 2.21 -4.42 12.90
C ALA A 33 3.62 -4.04 12.47
N CYS A 34 3.75 -3.00 11.63
CA CYS A 34 5.07 -2.47 11.29
C CYS A 34 5.75 -1.94 12.55
N ASN A 35 7.07 -2.09 12.64
CA ASN A 35 7.84 -1.60 13.78
C ASN A 35 7.72 -0.08 13.95
N CYS A 36 7.51 0.66 12.86
CA CYS A 36 7.21 2.08 12.85
C CYS A 36 5.98 2.43 13.70
N CYS A 37 4.83 1.86 13.33
CA CYS A 37 3.55 2.08 13.96
C CYS A 37 3.53 1.54 15.40
N ASN A 38 4.10 0.35 15.62
CA ASN A 38 4.21 -0.23 16.96
C ASN A 38 5.00 0.70 17.90
N ARG A 39 6.14 1.23 17.44
CA ARG A 39 6.94 2.21 18.20
C ARG A 39 6.18 3.52 18.44
N ARG A 40 5.53 4.07 17.41
CA ARG A 40 4.78 5.34 17.50
C ARG A 40 3.58 5.23 18.46
N LYS A 41 2.85 4.11 18.42
CA LYS A 41 1.81 3.80 19.40
C LYS A 41 2.38 3.69 20.82
N GLY A 42 3.49 2.96 20.97
CA GLY A 42 4.18 2.81 22.25
C GLY A 42 3.24 2.35 23.37
N PRO A 43 3.28 2.95 24.57
CA PRO A 43 2.42 2.61 25.69
C PRO A 43 1.07 3.36 25.68
N PHE A 44 0.67 3.94 24.54
CA PHE A 44 -0.59 4.67 24.46
C PHE A 44 -1.77 3.77 24.86
N TRP A 45 -2.59 4.30 25.75
CA TRP A 45 -3.90 3.77 26.09
C TRP A 45 -4.76 4.99 26.44
N PRO A 46 -5.98 5.13 25.88
CA PRO A 46 -6.80 6.30 26.13
C PRO A 46 -7.21 6.39 27.60
N SER A 47 -7.29 7.62 28.13
CA SER A 47 -7.91 7.86 29.43
C SER A 47 -9.43 7.73 29.36
N GLU A 48 -10.09 7.62 30.51
CA GLU A 48 -11.55 7.57 30.59
C GLU A 48 -12.23 8.78 29.94
N ALA A 49 -11.65 9.97 30.06
CA ALA A 49 -12.16 11.16 29.38
C ALA A 49 -12.05 11.02 27.86
N GLN A 50 -10.88 10.60 27.36
CA GLN A 50 -10.67 10.36 25.93
C GLN A 50 -11.62 9.30 25.38
N LEU A 51 -11.85 8.21 26.12
CA LEU A 51 -12.81 7.17 25.74
C LEU A 51 -14.23 7.72 25.63
N ARG A 52 -14.69 8.53 26.58
CA ARG A 52 -16.02 9.20 26.52
C ARG A 52 -16.16 10.12 25.31
N GLU A 53 -15.07 10.71 24.85
CA GLU A 53 -15.04 11.57 23.67
C GLU A 53 -14.73 10.80 22.37
N GLY A 54 -14.67 9.47 22.43
CA GLY A 54 -14.38 8.61 21.28
C GLY A 54 -12.94 8.69 20.76
N ARG A 55 -11.99 9.19 21.56
CA ARG A 55 -10.58 9.35 21.19
C ARG A 55 -9.75 8.14 21.60
N PHE A 56 -9.65 7.17 20.72
CA PHE A 56 -8.84 5.96 20.86
C PHE A 56 -8.27 5.54 19.51
N ILE A 57 -7.34 4.58 19.49
CA ILE A 57 -6.92 3.94 18.23
C ILE A 57 -7.90 2.79 17.96
N PRO A 58 -8.64 2.76 16.84
CA PRO A 58 -9.56 1.66 16.56
C PRO A 58 -8.86 0.30 16.53
N ASN A 59 -9.44 -0.67 17.22
CA ASN A 59 -9.02 -2.07 17.13
C ASN A 59 -9.71 -2.72 15.92
N PRO A 60 -8.98 -3.28 14.93
CA PRO A 60 -9.57 -3.96 13.79
C PRO A 60 -10.49 -5.14 14.12
N CYS A 61 -10.33 -5.76 15.30
CA CYS A 61 -11.21 -6.84 15.74
C CYS A 61 -12.54 -6.35 16.33
N ASP A 62 -12.58 -5.11 16.83
CA ASP A 62 -13.75 -4.55 17.52
C ASP A 62 -14.47 -3.49 16.67
N HIS A 63 -13.82 -2.95 15.63
CA HIS A 63 -14.28 -1.81 14.86
C HIS A 63 -14.15 -2.04 13.35
N ILE A 64 -15.09 -1.49 12.59
CA ILE A 64 -14.98 -1.41 11.13
C ILE A 64 -13.99 -0.30 10.79
N MET A 65 -12.77 -0.68 10.39
CA MET A 65 -11.68 0.28 10.15
C MET A 65 -12.02 1.35 9.11
N PHE A 66 -12.81 1.01 8.10
CA PHE A 66 -13.23 1.92 7.02
C PHE A 66 -14.12 3.09 7.50
N ASP A 67 -14.73 2.97 8.68
CA ASP A 67 -15.50 4.04 9.30
C ASP A 67 -14.61 5.06 10.01
N HIS A 68 -13.35 4.71 10.27
CA HIS A 68 -12.38 5.54 10.99
C HIS A 68 -11.23 6.05 10.11
N LEU A 69 -10.75 5.26 9.15
CA LEU A 69 -9.60 5.58 8.31
C LEU A 69 -9.89 5.17 6.87
N ARG A 70 -9.66 6.08 5.92
CA ARG A 70 -9.76 5.79 4.48
C ARG A 70 -8.56 6.33 3.73
N TYR A 71 -8.18 5.71 2.63
CA TYR A 71 -7.23 6.31 1.71
C TYR A 71 -7.96 7.28 0.77
N ARG A 72 -7.40 8.49 0.62
CA ARG A 72 -7.77 9.47 -0.40
C ARG A 72 -6.49 9.87 -1.12
N SER A 73 -6.26 9.28 -2.28
CA SER A 73 -4.97 9.36 -2.99
C SER A 73 -3.82 8.88 -2.09
N VAL A 74 -2.85 9.74 -1.81
CA VAL A 74 -1.61 9.42 -1.07
C VAL A 74 -1.72 9.63 0.44
N ARG A 75 -2.87 10.15 0.91
CA ARG A 75 -3.12 10.44 2.32
C ARG A 75 -4.18 9.51 2.91
N VAL A 76 -4.06 9.26 4.20
CA VAL A 76 -5.08 8.66 5.03
C VAL A 76 -6.01 9.77 5.54
N GLU A 77 -7.27 9.74 5.12
CA GLU A 77 -8.36 10.59 5.58
C GLU A 77 -8.94 10.00 6.89
N PRO A 78 -8.70 10.64 8.05
CA PRO A 78 -9.30 10.23 9.31
C PRO A 78 -10.78 10.62 9.38
N ARG A 79 -11.58 9.80 10.06
CA ARG A 79 -13.01 9.99 10.26
C ARG A 79 -13.38 9.84 11.73
N GLY A 80 -14.02 10.88 12.24
CA GLY A 80 -14.42 10.97 13.64
C GLY A 80 -13.24 11.06 14.62
N PRO A 81 -13.54 11.13 15.93
CA PRO A 81 -12.51 11.33 16.96
C PRO A 81 -11.46 10.21 17.02
N ALA A 82 -11.86 8.95 16.83
CA ALA A 82 -10.95 7.81 16.85
C ALA A 82 -10.02 7.79 15.63
N GLY A 83 -10.55 8.09 14.43
CA GLY A 83 -9.74 8.22 13.22
C GLY A 83 -8.68 9.32 13.37
N ASN A 84 -9.07 10.48 13.88
CA ASN A 84 -8.15 11.60 14.14
C ASN A 84 -7.07 11.22 15.16
N GLN A 85 -7.44 10.49 16.21
CA GLN A 85 -6.50 10.04 17.23
C GLN A 85 -5.50 9.02 16.68
N ALA A 86 -5.97 8.06 15.86
CA ALA A 86 -5.13 7.06 15.21
C ALA A 86 -4.17 7.67 14.19
N GLU A 87 -4.66 8.54 13.31
CA GLU A 87 -3.85 9.23 12.31
C GLU A 87 -2.71 10.01 12.97
N LYS A 88 -3.03 10.76 14.04
CA LYS A 88 -2.06 11.56 14.78
C LYS A 88 -1.02 10.72 15.51
N ILE A 89 -1.43 9.70 16.28
CA ILE A 89 -0.48 8.88 17.06
C ILE A 89 0.41 8.08 16.14
N LEU A 90 -0.17 7.44 15.12
CA LEU A 90 0.59 6.59 14.19
C LEU A 90 1.30 7.41 13.12
N MET A 91 1.07 8.73 13.08
CA MET A 91 1.61 9.68 12.10
C MET A 91 1.39 9.17 10.67
N LEU A 92 0.17 8.75 10.34
CA LEU A 92 -0.10 8.04 9.08
C LEU A 92 0.15 8.90 7.83
N ASN A 93 0.17 10.22 8.00
CA ASN A 93 0.44 11.21 6.95
C ASN A 93 1.73 12.02 7.19
N ASP A 94 2.73 11.47 7.88
CA ASP A 94 4.06 12.09 7.89
C ASP A 94 4.62 12.22 6.46
N ASP A 95 5.48 13.22 6.24
CA ASP A 95 5.97 13.57 4.90
C ASP A 95 6.69 12.42 4.21
N GLU A 96 7.44 11.60 4.95
CA GLU A 96 8.12 10.43 4.40
C GLU A 96 7.11 9.41 3.84
N SER A 97 6.06 9.11 4.62
CA SER A 97 5.00 8.19 4.23
C SER A 97 4.18 8.71 3.04
N VAL A 98 3.89 10.01 3.00
CA VAL A 98 3.15 10.62 1.88
C VAL A 98 3.99 10.63 0.61
N ASN A 99 5.26 11.07 0.70
CA ASN A 99 6.18 11.10 -0.43
C ASN A 99 6.45 9.70 -1.00
N TYR A 100 6.57 8.69 -0.13
CA TYR A 100 6.69 7.30 -0.57
C TYR A 100 5.47 6.85 -1.36
N ARG A 101 4.25 7.15 -0.89
CA ARG A 101 3.02 6.80 -1.61
C ARG A 101 2.88 7.58 -2.92
N GLU A 102 3.27 8.85 -2.95
CA GLU A 102 3.32 9.66 -4.18
C GLU A 102 4.24 9.01 -5.23
N LEU A 103 5.45 8.61 -4.83
CA LEU A 103 6.39 7.93 -5.71
C LEU A 103 5.79 6.62 -6.26
N ILE A 104 5.25 5.77 -5.39
CA ILE A 104 4.68 4.49 -5.80
C ILE A 104 3.49 4.67 -6.74
N LEU A 105 2.52 5.53 -6.41
CA LEU A 105 1.36 5.78 -7.28
C LEU A 105 1.76 6.43 -8.61
N GLY A 106 2.75 7.33 -8.60
CA GLY A 106 3.30 7.91 -9.82
C GLY A 106 3.98 6.87 -10.72
N LEU A 107 4.74 5.94 -10.13
CA LEU A 107 5.35 4.84 -10.86
C LEU A 107 4.30 3.89 -11.46
N ILE A 108 3.26 3.53 -10.69
CA ILE A 108 2.15 2.72 -11.19
C ILE A 108 1.50 3.40 -12.40
N ALA A 109 1.14 4.68 -12.27
CA ALA A 109 0.52 5.44 -13.37
C ALA A 109 1.41 5.50 -14.62
N LEU A 110 2.73 5.69 -14.45
CA LEU A 110 3.68 5.69 -15.57
C LEU A 110 3.73 4.33 -16.28
N VAL A 111 3.75 3.24 -15.51
CA VAL A 111 3.81 1.88 -16.06
C VAL A 111 2.49 1.53 -16.76
N GLU A 112 1.34 1.90 -16.20
CA GLU A 112 0.02 1.73 -16.82
C GLU A 112 -0.10 2.50 -18.14
N GLU A 113 0.37 3.74 -18.18
CA GLU A 113 0.39 4.54 -19.41
C GLU A 113 1.29 3.89 -20.47
N LYS A 114 2.46 3.38 -20.07
CA LYS A 114 3.35 2.68 -21.00
C LYS A 114 2.71 1.38 -21.52
N LYS A 115 2.01 0.62 -20.67
CA LYS A 115 1.22 -0.56 -21.06
C LYS A 115 0.21 -0.18 -22.14
N ARG A 116 -0.57 0.88 -21.91
CA ARG A 116 -1.58 1.38 -22.86
C ARG A 116 -0.96 1.77 -24.21
N GLN A 117 0.19 2.44 -24.21
CA GLN A 117 0.91 2.82 -25.43
C GLN A 117 1.38 1.61 -26.23
N LEU A 118 1.88 0.56 -25.57
CA LEU A 118 2.30 -0.67 -26.23
C LEU A 118 1.10 -1.41 -26.85
N GLU A 119 -0.02 -1.52 -26.14
CA GLU A 119 -1.25 -2.12 -26.68
C GLU A 119 -1.78 -1.36 -27.91
N GLN A 120 -1.72 -0.03 -27.90
CA GLN A 120 -2.09 0.79 -29.06
C GLN A 120 -1.12 0.60 -30.24
N THR A 121 0.17 0.50 -29.95
CA THR A 121 1.20 0.24 -30.97
C THR A 121 1.00 -1.13 -31.62
N MET A 122 0.73 -2.17 -30.83
CA MET A 122 0.41 -3.51 -31.34
C MET A 122 -0.82 -3.49 -32.26
N ARG A 123 -1.92 -2.86 -31.81
CA ARG A 123 -3.14 -2.70 -32.63
C ARG A 123 -2.87 -1.98 -33.95
N ARG A 124 -2.03 -0.94 -33.94
CA ARG A 124 -1.64 -0.21 -35.15
C ARG A 124 -0.82 -1.07 -36.10
N ILE A 125 0.14 -1.83 -35.59
CA ILE A 125 0.96 -2.75 -36.40
C ILE A 125 0.08 -3.84 -37.02
N ASP A 126 -0.88 -4.39 -36.27
CA ASP A 126 -1.84 -5.36 -36.79
C ASP A 126 -2.70 -4.79 -37.92
N GLY A 127 -3.13 -3.53 -37.80
CA GLY A 127 -3.83 -2.84 -38.88
C GLY A 127 -2.97 -2.69 -40.14
N LEU A 128 -1.71 -2.27 -39.97
CA LEU A 128 -0.76 -2.12 -41.08
C LEU A 128 -0.42 -3.45 -41.75
N LEU A 129 -0.24 -4.53 -40.98
CA LEU A 129 0.02 -5.87 -41.52
C LEU A 129 -1.12 -6.39 -42.41
N ARG A 130 -2.37 -5.99 -42.13
CA ARG A 130 -3.53 -6.37 -42.95
C ARG A 130 -3.61 -5.62 -44.28
N SER A 131 -3.05 -4.42 -44.35
CA SER A 131 -3.13 -3.54 -45.52
C SER A 131 -1.83 -3.41 -46.31
N SER A 132 -0.74 -4.03 -45.85
CA SER A 132 0.59 -3.85 -46.44
C SER A 132 0.84 -4.80 -47.61
N THR A 133 1.52 -4.31 -48.63
CA THR A 133 2.06 -5.10 -49.76
C THR A 133 3.60 -5.06 -49.82
N GLY A 134 4.25 -4.60 -48.73
CA GLY A 134 5.70 -4.60 -48.56
C GLY A 134 6.14 -4.16 -47.16
N LYS A 135 7.34 -4.58 -46.70
CA LYS A 135 7.86 -4.37 -45.32
C LYS A 135 7.17 -5.20 -44.21
N GLU A 136 6.48 -6.27 -44.58
CA GLU A 136 5.82 -7.18 -43.62
C GLU A 136 6.80 -7.72 -42.58
N ASP A 137 8.00 -8.13 -42.99
CA ASP A 137 9.02 -8.63 -42.07
C ASP A 137 9.46 -7.57 -41.05
N GLN A 138 9.60 -6.31 -41.48
CA GLN A 138 9.92 -5.20 -40.57
C GLN A 138 8.79 -4.98 -39.57
N LEU A 139 7.53 -5.03 -40.02
CA LEU A 139 6.36 -4.89 -39.15
C LEU A 139 6.22 -6.07 -38.17
N ARG A 140 6.47 -7.31 -38.61
CA ARG A 140 6.47 -8.50 -37.75
C ARG A 140 7.56 -8.45 -36.70
N ASN A 141 8.77 -8.04 -37.07
CA ASN A 141 9.86 -7.83 -36.12
C ASN A 141 9.49 -6.77 -35.10
N LYS A 142 8.93 -5.64 -35.54
CA LYS A 142 8.50 -4.57 -34.63
C LYS A 142 7.37 -5.00 -33.70
N LYS A 143 6.45 -5.81 -34.19
CA LYS A 143 5.38 -6.42 -33.38
C LYS A 143 5.98 -7.27 -32.27
N ARG A 144 6.89 -8.18 -32.61
CA ARG A 144 7.57 -9.06 -31.64
C ARG A 144 8.31 -8.27 -30.56
N GLU A 145 9.06 -7.23 -30.94
CA GLU A 145 9.72 -6.33 -29.98
C GLU A 145 8.73 -5.67 -29.01
N THR A 146 7.59 -5.21 -29.55
CA THR A 146 6.54 -4.54 -28.77
C THR A 146 5.86 -5.53 -27.81
N GLU A 147 5.60 -6.76 -28.26
CA GLU A 147 5.05 -7.86 -27.45
C GLU A 147 6.00 -8.27 -26.32
N THR A 148 7.31 -8.34 -26.59
CA THR A 148 8.32 -8.58 -25.56
C THR A 148 8.30 -7.48 -24.50
N ALA A 149 8.34 -6.21 -24.92
CA ALA A 149 8.28 -5.08 -24.00
C ALA A 149 6.98 -5.05 -23.16
N TYR A 150 5.85 -5.41 -23.77
CA TYR A 150 4.56 -5.51 -23.07
C TYR A 150 4.57 -6.62 -22.03
N THR A 151 5.10 -7.79 -22.38
CA THR A 151 5.24 -8.93 -21.46
C THR A 151 6.11 -8.59 -20.26
N THR A 152 7.23 -7.88 -20.47
CA THR A 152 8.08 -7.40 -19.38
C THR A 152 7.34 -6.43 -18.46
N ILE A 153 6.54 -5.51 -19.01
CA ILE A 153 5.71 -4.61 -18.19
C ILE A 153 4.68 -5.37 -17.37
N LEU A 154 4.02 -6.38 -17.93
CA LEU A 154 3.08 -7.20 -17.18
C LEU A 154 3.75 -7.94 -16.02
N GLN A 155 4.96 -8.46 -16.22
CA GLN A 155 5.73 -9.09 -15.15
C GLN A 155 6.05 -8.09 -14.03
N HIS A 156 6.44 -6.86 -14.38
CA HIS A 156 6.70 -5.81 -13.39
C HIS A 156 5.43 -5.41 -12.61
N LEU A 157 4.29 -5.25 -13.29
CA LEU A 157 3.01 -4.93 -12.65
C LEU A 157 2.55 -6.06 -11.72
N SER A 158 2.76 -7.32 -12.10
CA SER A 158 2.45 -8.48 -11.27
C SER A 158 3.29 -8.51 -9.99
N MET A 159 4.59 -8.21 -10.09
CA MET A 159 5.46 -8.09 -8.89
C MET A 159 5.04 -6.94 -7.96
N LEU A 160 4.42 -5.89 -8.49
CA LEU A 160 3.90 -4.77 -7.71
C LEU A 160 2.50 -5.06 -7.10
N GLY A 161 1.92 -6.23 -7.35
CA GLY A 161 0.56 -6.57 -6.92
C GLY A 161 -0.53 -5.73 -7.61
N ALA A 162 -0.23 -5.17 -8.78
CA ALA A 162 -1.13 -4.32 -9.57
C ALA A 162 -1.85 -5.09 -10.71
N VAL A 163 -1.80 -6.42 -10.68
CA VAL A 163 -2.48 -7.32 -11.63
C VAL A 163 -3.21 -8.37 -10.81
N ASP A 164 -4.54 -8.31 -10.80
CA ASP A 164 -5.42 -9.37 -10.30
C ASP A 164 -5.44 -10.57 -11.28
#